data_AF-A0A845TSM6-F1
#
_entry.id   AF-A0A845TSM6-F1
#
_cell.length_a   1.000
_cell.length_b   1.000
_cell.length_c   1.000
_cell.angle_alpha   90.00
_cell.angle_beta   90.00
_cell.angle_gamma   90.00
#
_symmetry.space_group_name_H-M   'P 1'
#
loop_
_entity.id
_entity.type
_entity.pdbx_description
1 polymer ?
#
loop_
_entity_poly.entity_id
_entity_poly.type
_entity_poly.pdbx_seq_one_letter_code
_entity_poly.pdbx_strand_id
1 'polypeptide(L)' 'MLSKIDFGKILQSKIKNGDDPVFLSDWAYKIYLGNSRSLESGLKDFILNLGMMSDEPEFSYTYAELIGLANSLESGRG' A
#
# COMPACT_ATOMS: atom_id res chain seq x y z
N MET A 1 -8.13 11.35 8.64
CA MET A 1 -7.54 10.04 8.99
C MET A 1 -7.75 9.13 7.80
N LEU A 2 -6.68 8.57 7.26
CA LEU A 2 -6.78 7.61 6.15
C LEU A 2 -7.06 6.23 6.73
N SER A 3 -8.15 5.59 6.29
CA SER A 3 -8.53 4.25 6.73
C SER A 3 -7.88 3.16 5.88
N LYS A 4 -7.83 1.93 6.40
CA LYS A 4 -7.39 0.74 5.64
C LYS A 4 -8.21 0.55 4.37
N ILE A 5 -9.53 0.74 4.46
CA ILE A 5 -10.46 0.58 3.34
C ILE A 5 -10.18 1.63 2.26
N ASP A 6 -10.01 2.91 2.63
CA ASP A 6 -9.72 3.97 1.67
C ASP A 6 -8.38 3.75 0.99
N PHE A 7 -7.36 3.36 1.76
CA PHE A 7 -6.05 3.03 1.21
C PHE A 7 -6.12 1.84 0.23
N GLY A 8 -6.85 0.78 0.58
CA GLY A 8 -7.05 -0.40 -0.26
C GLY A 8 -7.67 -0.04 -1.62
N LYS A 9 -8.71 0.80 -1.63
CA LYS A 9 -9.35 1.29 -2.87
C LYS A 9 -8.39 2.08 -3.75
N ILE A 10 -7.59 2.96 -3.15
CA ILE A 10 -6.62 3.77 -3.90
C ILE A 10 -5.53 2.88 -4.47
N LEU A 11 -5.00 1.94 -3.68
CA LEU A 11 -4.00 0.96 -4.13
C LEU A 11 -4.54 0.12 -5.30
N GLN A 12 -5.77 -0.39 -5.19
CA GLN A 12 -6.40 -1.17 -6.25
C GLN A 12 -6.57 -0.36 -7.54
N SER A 13 -6.96 0.92 -7.43
CA SER A 13 -7.06 1.81 -8.59
C SER A 13 -5.70 2.03 -9.27
N LYS A 14 -4.63 2.20 -8.49
CA LYS A 14 -3.28 2.39 -9.02
C LYS A 14 -2.76 1.15 -9.75
N ILE A 15 -2.97 -0.03 -9.16
CA ILE A 15 -2.66 -1.31 -9.79
C ILE A 15 -3.44 -1.47 -11.11
N LYS A 16 -4.74 -1.15 -11.12
CA LYS A 16 -5.58 -1.21 -12.34
C LYS A 16 -5.12 -0.23 -13.43
N ASN A 17 -4.51 0.89 -13.04
CA ASN A 17 -3.95 1.86 -13.98
C ASN A 17 -2.60 1.42 -14.57
N GLY A 18 -2.04 0.30 -14.11
CA GLY A 18 -0.75 -0.21 -14.57
C GLY A 18 0.45 0.48 -13.91
N ASP A 19 0.26 1.15 -12.77
CA ASP A 19 1.36 1.69 -11.97
C ASP A 19 2.31 0.54 -11.59
N ASP A 20 3.60 0.66 -11.88
CA ASP A 20 4.61 -0.36 -11.58
C ASP A 20 4.92 -0.47 -10.07
N PRO A 21 5.48 -1.59 -9.59
CA PRO A 21 5.76 -1.79 -8.17
C PRO A 21 6.69 -0.73 -7.55
N VAL A 22 7.64 -0.17 -8.31
CA VAL A 22 8.55 0.88 -7.81
C VAL A 22 7.77 2.16 -7.58
N PHE A 23 6.90 2.53 -8.53
CA PHE A 23 6.03 3.69 -8.39
C PHE A 23 5.03 3.53 -7.23
N LEU A 24 4.47 2.34 -7.05
CA LEU A 24 3.59 2.03 -5.92
C LEU A 24 4.32 2.13 -4.58
N SER A 25 5.59 1.73 -4.54
CA SER A 25 6.44 1.82 -3.35
C SER A 25 6.70 3.28 -2.95
N ASP A 26 7.20 4.10 -3.87
CA ASP A 26 7.45 5.53 -3.62
C ASP A 26 6.14 6.27 -3.26
N TRP A 27 5.04 5.94 -3.93
CA TRP A 27 3.73 6.49 -3.59
C TRP A 27 3.31 6.14 -2.15
N ALA A 28 3.43 4.88 -1.75
CA ALA A 28 3.07 4.44 -0.41
C ALA A 28 3.91 5.17 0.65
N TYR A 29 5.23 5.27 0.43
CA TYR A 29 6.12 5.98 1.33
C TYR A 29 5.74 7.47 1.47
N LYS A 30 5.37 8.14 0.37
CA LYS A 30 4.86 9.51 0.40
C LYS A 30 3.56 9.65 1.19
N ILE A 31 2.64 8.69 1.07
CA ILE A 31 1.42 8.66 1.89
C ILE A 31 1.79 8.53 3.37
N TYR A 32 2.74 7.65 3.72
CA TYR A 32 3.22 7.51 5.08
C TYR A 32 3.79 8.82 5.62
N LEU A 33 4.70 9.47 4.89
CA LEU A 33 5.29 10.74 5.33
C LEU A 33 4.24 11.83 5.53
N GLY A 34 3.29 11.96 4.59
CA GLY A 34 2.24 12.97 4.63
C GLY A 34 1.15 12.72 5.68
N ASN A 35 0.95 11.47 6.10
CA ASN A 35 -0.16 11.09 6.98
C ASN A 35 0.28 10.40 8.27
N SER A 36 1.59 10.32 8.58
CA SER A 36 2.15 9.53 9.70
C SER A 36 1.48 9.76 11.06
N ARG A 37 0.88 10.93 11.30
CA ARG A 37 0.14 11.29 12.53
C ARG A 37 -1.38 11.04 12.46
N SER A 38 -1.91 10.63 11.31
CA SER A 38 -3.33 10.46 10.99
C SER A 38 -3.62 9.17 10.21
N LEU A 39 -2.82 8.13 10.42
CA LEU A 39 -3.09 6.79 9.91
C LEU A 39 -3.86 5.96 10.95
N GLU A 40 -4.76 5.11 10.47
CA GLU A 40 -5.38 4.08 11.28
C GLU A 40 -4.33 3.09 11.86
N SER A 41 -4.62 2.53 13.04
CA SER A 41 -3.76 1.52 13.65
C SER A 41 -3.60 0.30 12.73
N GLY A 42 -2.37 -0.19 12.56
CA GLY A 42 -2.03 -1.29 11.65
C GLY A 42 -1.95 -0.90 10.16
N LEU A 43 -2.53 0.22 9.72
CA LEU A 43 -2.33 0.72 8.36
C LEU A 43 -0.89 1.24 8.17
N LYS A 44 -0.32 1.84 9.22
CA LYS A 44 1.04 2.37 9.21
C LYS A 44 2.07 1.33 8.75
N ASP A 45 2.04 0.15 9.35
CA ASP A 45 3.04 -0.90 9.09
C ASP A 45 2.88 -1.45 7.67
N PHE A 46 1.64 -1.54 7.19
CA PHE A 46 1.36 -1.91 5.80
C PHE A 46 1.96 -0.91 4.80
N ILE A 47 1.70 0.38 5.00
CA ILE A 47 2.19 1.43 4.09
C ILE A 47 3.73 1.48 4.11
N LEU A 48 4.35 1.28 5.26
CA LEU A 48 5.80 1.18 5.38
C LEU A 48 6.36 -0.03 4.62
N ASN A 49 5.78 -1.22 4.79
CA ASN A 49 6.22 -2.41 4.06
C ASN A 49 6.08 -2.25 2.54
N LEU A 50 4.96 -1.70 2.08
CA LEU A 50 4.78 -1.38 0.66
C LEU A 50 5.82 -0.36 0.18
N GLY A 51 6.13 0.64 1.00
CA GLY A 51 7.11 1.68 0.72
C GLY A 51 8.58 1.25 0.73
N MET A 52 8.90 0.07 1.26
CA MET A 52 10.26 -0.48 1.28
C MET A 52 10.53 -1.48 0.15
N MET A 53 9.51 -1.87 -0.63
CA MET A 53 9.66 -2.87 -1.70
C MET A 53 10.72 -2.52 -2.74
N SER A 54 10.91 -1.24 -3.07
CA SER A 54 11.90 -0.83 -4.07
C SER A 54 13.35 -1.01 -3.60
N ASP A 55 13.57 -0.94 -2.29
CA ASP A 55 14.92 -1.03 -1.69
C ASP A 55 15.37 -2.49 -1.54
N GLU A 56 14.40 -3.41 -1.48
CA GLU A 56 14.60 -4.83 -1.27
C GLU A 56 13.84 -5.66 -2.34
N PRO A 57 14.37 -5.78 -3.57
CA PRO A 57 13.68 -6.40 -4.70
C PRO A 57 13.29 -7.87 -4.49
N GLU A 58 14.06 -8.57 -3.66
CA GLU A 58 13.83 -9.96 -3.27
C GLU A 58 12.64 -10.14 -2.31
N PHE A 59 12.18 -9.06 -1.68
CA PHE A 59 10.99 -8.98 -0.84
C PHE A 59 9.85 -8.17 -1.48
N SER A 60 9.99 -7.83 -2.77
CA SER A 60 8.94 -7.12 -3.52
C SER A 60 7.70 -7.99 -3.72
N TYR A 61 6.53 -7.45 -3.37
CA TYR A 61 5.26 -8.03 -3.78
C TYR A 61 5.13 -8.07 -5.31
N THR A 62 4.72 -9.22 -5.82
CA THR A 62 4.19 -9.38 -7.17
C THR A 62 2.88 -8.61 -7.32
N TYR A 63 2.47 -8.33 -8.55
CA TYR A 63 1.15 -7.74 -8.84
C TYR A 63 -0.01 -8.54 -8.23
N ALA A 64 0.07 -9.87 -8.24
CA ALA A 64 -0.97 -10.74 -7.67
C ALA A 64 -1.06 -10.57 -6.15
N GLU A 65 0.08 -10.46 -5.47
CA GLU A 65 0.14 -10.21 -4.03
C GLU A 65 -0.39 -8.81 -3.69
N LEU A 66 -0.01 -7.78 -4.46
CA LEU A 66 -0.53 -6.43 -4.29
C LEU A 66 -2.07 -6.36 -4.44
N ILE A 67 -2.64 -7.09 -5.39
CA ILE A 67 -4.09 -7.21 -5.56
C ILE A 67 -4.72 -7.91 -4.35
N GLY A 68 -4.12 -9.02 -3.89
CA GLY A 68 -4.58 -9.75 -2.71
C GLY A 68 -4.59 -8.89 -1.44
N LEU A 69 -3.53 -8.11 -1.25
CA LEU A 69 -3.40 -7.17 -0.14
C LEU A 69 -4.42 -6.04 -0.23
N ALA A 70 -4.59 -5.42 -1.40
CA ALA A 70 -5.59 -4.37 -1.61
C ALA A 70 -7.01 -4.87 -1.28
N ASN A 71 -7.38 -6.06 -1.77
CA ASN A 71 -8.69 -6.66 -1.50
C ASN A 71 -8.88 -7.02 -0.01
N SER A 72 -7.80 -7.42 0.68
CA SER A 72 -7.84 -7.74 2.12
C SER A 72 -8.06 -6.49 2.97
N LEU A 73 -7.43 -5.37 2.59
CA LEU A 73 -7.64 -4.06 3.20
C LEU A 73 -9.05 -3.52 2.97
N GLU A 74 -9.58 -3.65 1.74
CA GLU A 74 -10.96 -3.26 1.42
C GLU A 74 -12.00 -4.06 2.20
N SER A 75 -11.72 -5.34 2.47
CA SER A 75 -12.63 -6.24 3.18
C SER A 75 -12.55 -6.13 4.71
N GLY A 76 -11.65 -5.30 5.25
CA GLY A 76 -11.41 -5.17 6.69
C GLY A 76 -10.81 -6.42 7.35
N ARG A 77 -10.12 -7.27 6.57
CA ARG A 77 -9.49 -8.52 7.05
C ARG A 77 -7.98 -8.39 7.32
N GLY A 78 -7.43 -7.17 7.25
CA GLY A 78 -6.02 -6.86 7.52
C GLY A 78 -5.82 -5.97 8.73
#